data_AF-Q5DFI1-F1
#
_entry.id   AF-Q5DFI1-F1
#
_cell.length_a   1.000
_cell.length_b   1.000
_cell.length_c   1.000
_cell.angle_alpha   90.00
_cell.angle_beta   90.00
_cell.angle_gamma   90.00
#
_symmetry.space_group_name_H-M   'P 1'
#
loop_
_entity.id
_entity.type
_entity.pdbx_description
1 polymer ?
#
loop_
_entity_poly.entity_id
_entity_poly.type
_entity_poly.pdbx_seq_one_letter_code
_entity_poly.pdbx_strand_id
1 'polypeptide(L)'
;MTKSIRSKSKRRFRAIKRRRSFKKIRDQLLESAKKIEGSTVPSEEVVDPTPNHMNIVQKKLPKILCNEHGAYPVWLNKKERRRQVKMKRLQKKRLRLNKRKV
;
A
#
# COMPACT_ATOMS: atom_id res chain seq x y z
N MET A 1 -13.96 -24.94 -14.05
CA MET A 1 -12.62 -24.85 -13.40
C MET A 1 -11.97 -23.50 -13.65
N THR A 2 -11.55 -22.78 -12.61
CA THR A 2 -10.85 -21.49 -12.78
C THR A 2 -9.36 -21.69 -13.07
N LYS A 3 -8.82 -20.96 -14.06
CA LYS A 3 -7.38 -21.02 -14.41
C LYS A 3 -6.49 -20.57 -13.25
N SER A 4 -5.41 -21.32 -13.00
CA SER A 4 -4.37 -21.01 -12.00
C SER A 4 -3.84 -19.58 -12.15
N ILE A 5 -3.49 -18.95 -11.02
CA ILE A 5 -2.85 -17.63 -11.00
C ILE A 5 -1.52 -17.61 -11.76
N ARG A 6 -0.84 -18.75 -11.89
CA ARG A 6 0.43 -18.87 -12.64
C ARG A 6 0.22 -19.32 -14.09
N SER A 7 -1.02 -19.51 -14.54
CA SER A 7 -1.32 -19.87 -15.93
C SER A 7 -0.71 -18.86 -16.91
N LYS A 8 -0.09 -19.36 -17.99
CA LYS A 8 0.55 -18.55 -19.03
C LYS A 8 -0.46 -17.61 -19.71
N SER A 9 -1.65 -18.11 -20.06
CA SER A 9 -2.74 -17.32 -20.63
C SER A 9 -3.13 -16.13 -19.73
N LYS A 10 -3.33 -16.38 -18.42
CA LYS A 10 -3.69 -15.32 -17.47
C LYS A 10 -2.54 -14.35 -17.18
N ARG A 11 -1.28 -14.80 -17.30
CA ARG A 11 -0.09 -13.92 -17.22
C ARG A 11 0.01 -13.00 -18.44
N ARG A 12 -0.16 -13.53 -19.67
CA ARG A 12 -0.15 -12.76 -20.91
C ARG A 12 -1.20 -11.65 -20.89
N PHE A 13 -2.43 -11.98 -20.51
CA PHE A 13 -3.50 -10.98 -20.39
C PHE A 13 -3.19 -9.87 -19.38
N ARG A 14 -2.60 -10.20 -18.22
CA ARG A 14 -2.15 -9.21 -17.23
C ARG A 14 -1.03 -8.31 -17.76
N ALA A 15 -0.09 -8.86 -18.53
CA ALA A 15 0.95 -8.05 -19.16
C ALA A 15 0.36 -7.03 -20.15
N ILE A 16 -0.60 -7.44 -20.97
CA ILE A 16 -1.31 -6.55 -21.89
C ILE A 16 -2.06 -5.45 -21.14
N LYS A 17 -2.79 -5.78 -20.06
CA LYS A 17 -3.47 -4.77 -19.24
C LYS A 17 -2.51 -3.76 -18.64
N ARG A 18 -1.39 -4.23 -18.07
CA ARG A 18 -0.36 -3.35 -17.52
C ARG A 18 0.15 -2.38 -18.58
N ARG A 19 0.51 -2.87 -19.77
CA ARG A 19 1.00 -2.01 -20.86
C ARG A 19 0.00 -0.89 -21.19
N ARG A 20 -1.30 -1.20 -21.25
CA ARG A 20 -2.36 -0.22 -21.53
C ARG A 20 -2.55 0.79 -20.39
N SER A 21 -2.59 0.34 -19.14
CA SER A 21 -2.81 1.23 -17.99
C SER A 21 -1.59 2.09 -17.65
N PHE A 22 -0.38 1.54 -17.77
CA PHE A 22 0.85 2.28 -17.48
C PHE A 22 1.09 3.41 -18.47
N LYS A 23 0.71 3.27 -19.75
CA LYS A 23 0.80 4.37 -20.71
C LYS A 23 -0.05 5.56 -20.26
N LYS A 24 -1.34 5.32 -19.94
CA LYS A 24 -2.26 6.38 -19.49
C LYS A 24 -1.79 7.08 -18.21
N ILE A 25 -1.30 6.32 -17.22
CA ILE A 25 -0.82 6.90 -15.95
C ILE A 25 0.48 7.69 -16.17
N ARG A 26 1.40 7.17 -16.99
CA ARG A 26 2.66 7.86 -17.31
C ARG A 26 2.39 9.18 -18.02
N ASP A 27 1.51 9.18 -19.00
CA ASP A 27 1.17 10.39 -19.78
C ASP A 27 0.54 11.47 -18.87
N GLN A 28 -0.36 11.08 -17.96
CA GLN A 28 -0.96 12.00 -16.98
C GLN A 28 0.06 12.58 -15.98
N LEU A 29 1.01 11.76 -15.52
CA LEU A 29 2.07 12.23 -14.61
C LEU A 29 3.04 13.18 -15.31
N LEU A 30 3.38 12.92 -16.58
CA LEU A 30 4.21 13.82 -17.36
C LEU A 30 3.48 15.13 -17.67
N GLU A 31 2.19 15.08 -17.97
CA GLU A 31 1.39 16.28 -18.25
C GLU A 31 1.20 17.15 -16.99
N SER A 32 0.98 16.54 -15.83
CA SER A 32 0.92 17.27 -14.56
C SER A 32 2.27 17.88 -14.16
N ALA A 33 3.38 17.15 -14.36
CA ALA A 33 4.72 17.71 -14.15
C ALA A 33 5.00 18.93 -15.04
N LYS A 34 4.66 18.86 -16.34
CA LYS A 34 4.80 19.98 -17.28
C LYS A 34 3.95 21.20 -16.91
N LYS A 35 2.73 20.97 -16.40
CA LYS A 35 1.85 22.07 -15.94
C LYS A 35 2.40 22.81 -14.73
N ILE A 36 3.12 22.11 -13.84
CA ILE A 36 3.79 22.72 -12.68
C ILE A 36 4.96 23.59 -13.16
N GLU A 37 5.78 23.09 -14.10
CA GLU A 37 6.91 23.83 -14.66
C GLU A 37 6.50 25.03 -15.53
N GLY A 38 5.32 24.99 -16.17
CA GLY A 38 4.80 26.11 -16.97
C GLY A 38 4.08 27.21 -16.18
N SER A 39 3.94 27.07 -14.85
CA SER A 39 3.22 28.03 -13.99
C SER A 39 4.13 29.01 -13.24
N THR A 40 5.39 29.15 -13.65
CA THR A 40 6.27 30.25 -13.19
C THR A 40 5.95 31.53 -13.94
N VAL A 41 4.95 32.27 -13.45
CA VAL A 41 4.83 33.73 -13.63
C VAL A 41 5.33 34.36 -12.31
N PRO A 42 6.21 35.37 -12.34
CA PRO A 42 6.73 35.99 -11.13
C PRO A 42 5.64 36.85 -10.51
N SER A 43 5.17 36.48 -9.32
CA SER A 43 4.36 37.37 -8.49
C SER A 43 5.34 38.26 -7.74
N GLU A 44 5.47 39.50 -8.21
CA GLU A 44 6.08 40.57 -7.42
C GLU A 44 5.26 40.80 -6.14
N GLU A 45 6.01 41.14 -5.10
CA GLU A 45 5.61 41.26 -3.71
C GLU A 45 4.74 42.49 -3.47
N VAL A 46 3.59 42.32 -2.78
CA VAL A 46 2.92 43.41 -2.06
C VAL A 46 2.29 42.85 -0.76
N VAL A 47 2.95 43.13 0.38
CA VAL A 47 2.42 43.65 1.68
C VAL A 47 1.18 42.91 2.27
N ASP A 48 1.22 42.16 3.38
CA ASP A 48 1.33 42.59 4.80
C ASP A 48 1.51 41.38 5.76
N PRO A 49 2.06 41.56 6.99
CA PRO A 49 2.05 40.55 8.05
C PRO A 49 0.91 40.79 9.05
N THR A 50 -0.15 39.98 9.03
CA THR A 50 -1.12 39.89 10.15
C THR A 50 -1.07 38.50 10.81
N PRO A 51 -1.00 38.44 12.15
CA PRO A 51 -0.82 37.19 12.88
C PRO A 51 -2.17 36.49 13.09
N ASN A 52 -2.70 35.87 12.04
CA ASN A 52 -3.82 34.95 12.16
C ASN A 52 -3.30 33.57 12.61
N HIS A 53 -3.08 33.43 13.92
CA HIS A 53 -2.98 32.14 14.60
C HIS A 53 -4.34 31.42 14.49
N MET A 54 -4.65 30.90 13.31
CA MET A 54 -5.73 29.94 13.15
C MET A 54 -5.30 28.69 13.90
N ASN A 55 -5.91 28.52 15.07
CA ASN A 55 -5.83 27.35 15.93
C ASN A 55 -5.57 26.09 15.10
N ILE A 56 -4.33 25.61 15.15
CA ILE A 56 -4.00 24.27 14.69
C ILE A 56 -4.71 23.37 15.70
N VAL A 57 -5.96 23.03 15.40
CA VAL A 57 -6.63 21.91 16.03
C VAL A 57 -5.71 20.73 15.78
N GLN A 58 -4.95 20.37 16.79
CA GLN A 58 -4.12 19.18 16.77
C GLN A 58 -5.08 18.03 16.53
N LYS A 59 -5.22 17.61 15.26
CA LYS A 59 -5.91 16.39 14.89
C LYS A 59 -5.13 15.28 15.56
N LYS A 60 -5.58 14.89 16.76
CA LYS A 60 -5.05 13.72 17.45
C LYS A 60 -5.20 12.57 16.47
N LEU A 61 -4.09 12.11 15.91
CA LEU A 61 -4.05 10.89 15.11
C LEU A 61 -4.81 9.82 15.90
N PRO A 62 -5.68 9.01 15.27
CA PRO A 62 -6.50 8.06 15.98
C PRO A 62 -5.60 7.25 16.90
N LYS A 63 -5.87 7.39 18.21
CA LYS A 63 -5.17 6.67 19.25
C LYS A 63 -5.31 5.20 18.85
N ILE A 64 -4.16 4.54 18.66
CA ILE A 64 -4.01 3.08 18.58
C ILE A 64 -4.16 2.52 17.15
N LEU A 65 -3.11 2.65 16.34
CA LEU A 65 -2.76 1.55 15.41
C LEU A 65 -2.04 0.42 16.17
N CYS A 66 -1.42 0.72 17.31
CA CYS A 66 -0.69 -0.21 18.15
C CYS A 66 -1.46 -0.45 19.45
N ASN A 67 -1.51 -1.69 19.92
CA ASN A 67 -2.12 -2.10 21.19
C ASN A 67 -1.53 -1.30 22.37
N GLU A 68 -2.13 -1.39 23.57
CA GLU A 68 -1.65 -0.72 24.80
C GLU A 68 -0.16 -0.98 25.12
N HIS A 69 0.40 -2.10 24.64
CA HIS A 69 1.81 -2.46 24.76
C HIS A 69 2.71 -1.99 23.60
N GLY A 70 2.22 -1.11 22.71
CA GLY A 70 2.97 -0.64 21.54
C GLY A 70 3.13 -1.68 20.41
N ALA A 71 2.49 -2.85 20.54
CA ALA A 71 2.56 -3.90 19.54
C ALA A 71 1.57 -3.62 18.39
N TYR A 72 2.08 -3.64 17.16
CA TYR A 72 1.23 -3.58 15.97
C TYR A 72 0.37 -4.86 15.83
N PRO A 73 -0.88 -4.75 15.35
CA PRO A 73 -1.70 -5.88 14.97
C PRO A 73 -0.94 -6.86 14.07
N VAL A 74 -1.22 -8.16 14.19
CA VAL A 74 -0.51 -9.23 13.46
C VAL A 74 -0.53 -9.01 11.94
N TRP A 75 -1.56 -8.35 11.42
CA TRP A 75 -1.66 -8.03 10.00
C TRP A 75 -0.72 -6.88 9.59
N LEU A 76 -0.34 -5.97 10.48
CA LEU A 76 0.71 -4.97 10.23
C LEU A 76 2.12 -5.52 10.52
N ASN A 77 2.26 -6.42 11.50
CA ASN A 77 3.55 -7.04 11.83
C ASN A 77 3.87 -8.22 10.88
N LYS A 78 4.56 -7.91 9.78
CA LYS A 78 4.93 -8.87 8.73
C LYS A 78 5.76 -10.06 9.26
N LYS A 79 6.58 -9.86 10.31
CA LYS A 79 7.41 -10.91 10.92
C LYS A 79 6.54 -11.88 11.72
N GLU A 80 5.64 -11.38 12.55
CA GLU A 80 4.72 -12.19 13.36
C GLU A 80 3.72 -12.94 12.47
N ARG A 81 3.17 -12.29 11.44
CA ARG A 81 2.33 -12.93 10.43
C ARG A 81 3.02 -14.14 9.79
N ARG A 82 4.30 -13.98 9.40
CA ARG A 82 5.10 -15.07 8.81
C ARG A 82 5.30 -16.22 9.79
N ARG A 83 5.57 -15.93 11.07
CA ARG A 83 5.71 -16.93 12.13
C ARG A 83 4.44 -17.75 12.30
N GLN A 84 3.28 -17.10 12.44
CA GLN A 84 1.99 -17.80 12.59
C GLN A 84 1.63 -18.69 11.39
N VAL A 85 1.86 -18.19 10.17
CA VAL A 85 1.66 -19.00 8.94
C VAL A 85 2.58 -20.22 8.92
N LYS A 86 3.84 -20.08 9.33
CA LYS A 86 4.79 -21.20 9.44
C LYS A 86 4.30 -22.23 10.46
N MET A 87 3.86 -21.79 11.64
CA MET A 87 3.32 -22.68 12.68
C MET A 87 2.08 -23.45 12.19
N LYS A 88 1.12 -22.77 11.57
CA LYS A 88 -0.07 -23.42 10.96
C LYS A 88 0.32 -24.46 9.90
N ARG A 89 1.33 -24.19 9.08
CA ARG A 89 1.84 -25.15 8.07
C ARG A 89 2.46 -26.38 8.72
N LEU A 90 3.24 -26.21 9.78
CA LEU A 90 3.85 -27.31 10.52
C LEU A 90 2.80 -28.18 11.22
N GLN A 91 1.80 -27.56 11.87
CA GLN A 91 0.69 -28.28 12.50
C GLN A 91 -0.10 -29.11 11.47
N LYS A 92 -0.43 -28.53 10.30
CA LYS A 92 -1.08 -29.27 9.20
C LYS A 92 -0.22 -30.43 8.67
N LYS A 93 1.11 -30.28 8.60
CA LYS A 93 2.01 -31.37 8.22
C LYS A 93 1.96 -32.50 9.25
N ARG A 94 2.04 -32.20 10.55
CA ARG A 94 1.93 -33.19 11.63
C ARG A 94 0.61 -33.95 11.57
N LEU A 95 -0.52 -33.25 11.41
CA LEU A 95 -1.84 -33.89 11.27
C LEU A 95 -1.92 -34.83 10.06
N ARG A 96 -1.35 -34.45 8.92
CA ARG A 96 -1.29 -35.31 7.71
C ARG A 96 -0.43 -36.55 7.90
N LEU A 97 0.67 -36.44 8.65
CA LEU A 97 1.52 -37.59 8.98
C LEU A 97 0.80 -38.54 9.93
N ASN A 98 0.10 -38.03 10.94
CA ASN A 98 -0.69 -38.86 11.86
C ASN A 98 -1.85 -39.57 11.14
N LYS A 99 -2.52 -38.90 10.19
CA LYS A 99 -3.58 -39.51 9.37
C LYS A 99 -3.10 -40.64 8.45
N ARG A 100 -1.79 -40.71 8.16
CA ARG A 100 -1.19 -41.77 7.32
C ARG A 100 -0.65 -42.95 8.12
N LYS A 101 -0.57 -42.81 9.45
CA LYS A 101 -0.06 -43.84 10.36
C LYS A 101 -1.18 -44.70 10.97
N VAL A 102 -2.43 -44.34 10.71
CA VAL A 102 -3.64 -45.13 10.97
C VAL A 102 -4.05 -45.74 9.65
#